data_AF-E0S5J0-F1
#
_entry.id   AF-E0S5J0-F1
#
_cell.length_a   1.000
_cell.length_b   1.000
_cell.length_c   1.000
_cell.angle_alpha   90.00
_cell.angle_beta   90.00
_cell.angle_gamma   90.00
#
_symmetry.space_group_name_H-M   'P 1'
#
loop_
_entity.id
_entity.type
_entity.pdbx_description
1 polymer ?
#
loop_
_entity_poly.entity_id
_entity_poly.type
_entity_poly.pdbx_seq_one_letter_code
_entity_poly.pdbx_strand_id
1 'polypeptide(L)'
;MRESIFTGKIPISCPNEEIPWQMKCDIVRSDDEIEIRLIDTRDIFTFYFSTISPGDFYVMKREQDIIVDYERFVSILVKMFHSLHSGKLRGLFSKETNKFLFVEKDDFRNIIRLELKFSKPDETHYKMYLGDMIGRMESDNVRLIKENGMLRDKCKNGEKEVRDRIRYLEEEVSASQKKIDKLYKENEMLSENNNSRKEEVDRLSNRVYDLEKENGRLQYDLDKLKLQDVKNSGLVERAQEIEDENKTLKEELNTANGIIRKYNDDMAQMKSTINGNEEASKDLRLNNKKYKAEIEDLKKKMKGMEEKMKKMKEELKAKESRLKDLETENIGLVKKLENAQSVYSHFYNKNIENPTSLNYSDNESIFSIAPESSPH
;
A
#
# COMPACT_ATOMS: atom_id res chain seq x y z
N MET A 1 106.57 42.02 -2.55
CA MET A 1 105.11 42.27 -2.77
C MET A 1 104.53 42.82 -1.47
N ARG A 2 103.74 43.91 -1.48
CA ARG A 2 103.16 44.46 -0.25
C ARG A 2 101.86 43.74 0.10
N GLU A 3 101.82 43.05 1.22
CA GLU A 3 100.65 42.33 1.70
C GLU A 3 100.09 43.00 2.97
N SER A 4 98.81 43.34 2.97
CA SER A 4 98.13 43.85 4.16
C SER A 4 97.77 42.70 5.08
N ILE A 5 98.49 42.53 6.18
CA ILE A 5 98.30 41.42 7.14
C ILE A 5 97.30 41.76 8.26
N PHE A 6 97.02 43.05 8.48
CA PHE A 6 95.99 43.51 9.40
C PHE A 6 95.45 44.87 8.94
N THR A 7 94.13 45.02 8.95
CA THR A 7 93.48 46.33 8.83
C THR A 7 92.28 46.34 9.75
N GLY A 8 92.17 47.35 10.60
CA GLY A 8 91.08 47.42 11.55
C GLY A 8 91.14 48.66 12.42
N LYS A 9 90.02 48.98 13.06
CA LYS A 9 89.97 50.06 14.06
C LYS A 9 90.36 49.52 15.43
N ILE A 10 91.35 50.14 16.06
CA ILE A 10 91.83 49.76 17.39
C ILE A 10 91.54 50.87 18.40
N PRO A 11 91.10 50.52 19.62
CA PRO A 11 90.95 51.48 20.70
C PRO A 11 92.32 51.92 21.21
N ILE A 12 92.50 53.22 21.39
CA ILE A 12 93.72 53.83 21.93
C ILE A 12 93.35 54.67 23.14
N SER A 13 94.08 54.47 24.23
CA SER A 13 93.99 55.27 25.42
C SER A 13 95.16 56.25 25.43
N CYS A 14 94.88 57.55 25.39
CA CYS A 14 95.88 58.60 25.50
C CYS A 14 95.44 59.60 26.58
N PRO A 15 96.33 60.06 27.47
CA PRO A 15 96.03 61.14 28.40
C PRO A 15 95.85 62.51 27.72
N ASN A 16 96.22 62.64 26.44
CA ASN A 16 96.05 63.86 25.64
C ASN A 16 94.79 63.76 24.77
N GLU A 17 93.90 64.75 24.86
CA GLU A 17 92.62 64.82 24.12
C GLU A 17 92.77 64.93 22.59
N GLU A 18 93.96 65.29 22.11
CA GLU A 18 94.22 65.43 20.67
C GLU A 18 94.27 64.08 19.95
N ILE A 19 94.65 62.99 20.62
CA ILE A 19 94.67 61.65 20.01
C ILE A 19 93.28 61.02 20.18
N PRO A 20 92.66 60.52 19.09
CA PRO A 20 91.33 59.94 19.17
C PRO A 20 91.36 58.66 20.01
N TRP A 21 90.25 58.39 20.69
CA TRP A 21 90.06 57.15 21.45
C TRP A 21 90.05 55.89 20.56
N GLN A 22 89.97 56.07 19.24
CA GLN A 22 90.03 55.01 18.24
C GLN A 22 90.83 55.48 17.02
N MET A 23 91.80 54.67 16.58
CA MET A 23 92.55 54.89 15.34
C MET A 23 92.42 53.67 14.43
N LYS A 24 92.55 53.88 13.11
CA LYS A 24 92.67 52.79 12.16
C LYS A 24 94.12 52.32 12.15
N CYS A 25 94.34 51.03 12.39
CA CYS A 25 95.66 50.41 12.31
C CYS A 25 95.73 49.56 11.03
N ASP A 26 96.71 49.86 10.19
CA ASP A 26 97.04 49.09 9.00
C ASP A 26 98.46 48.52 9.18
N ILE A 27 98.61 47.21 9.06
CA ILE A 27 99.91 46.53 9.10
C ILE A 27 100.17 45.93 7.73
N VAL A 28 101.25 46.39 7.10
CA VAL A 28 101.65 45.97 5.77
C VAL A 28 103.00 45.26 5.89
N ARG A 29 103.06 44.05 5.35
CA ARG A 29 104.28 43.28 5.21
C ARG A 29 104.88 43.55 3.84
N SER A 30 106.13 43.99 3.82
CA SER A 30 106.99 44.01 2.64
C SER A 30 107.95 42.82 2.70
N ASP A 31 108.73 42.60 1.63
CA ASP A 31 109.61 41.42 1.54
C ASP A 31 110.67 41.39 2.66
N ASP A 32 111.17 42.56 3.08
CA ASP A 32 112.27 42.69 4.06
C ASP A 32 111.91 43.50 5.32
N GLU A 33 110.64 43.91 5.50
CA GLU A 33 110.23 44.75 6.64
C GLU A 33 108.73 44.67 6.89
N ILE A 34 108.31 45.00 8.11
CA ILE A 34 106.91 45.27 8.42
C ILE A 34 106.71 46.76 8.70
N GLU A 35 105.61 47.30 8.18
CA GLU A 35 105.20 48.68 8.40
C GLU A 35 103.84 48.69 9.12
N ILE A 36 103.80 49.35 10.27
CA ILE A 36 102.61 49.51 11.10
C ILE A 36 102.19 50.97 11.02
N ARG A 37 100.98 51.25 10.56
CA ARG A 37 100.43 52.60 10.42
C ARG A 37 99.25 52.78 11.37
N LEU A 38 99.29 53.80 12.22
CA LEU A 38 98.18 54.26 13.05
C LEU A 38 97.62 55.55 12.47
N ILE A 39 96.41 55.50 11.93
CA ILE A 39 95.76 56.56 11.18
C ILE A 39 94.58 57.12 11.99
N ASP A 40 94.52 58.44 12.18
CA ASP A 40 93.36 59.08 12.78
C ASP A 40 92.18 59.00 11.80
N THR A 41 91.04 58.48 12.27
CA THR A 41 89.82 58.40 11.44
C THR A 41 89.10 59.74 11.27
N ARG A 42 89.41 60.75 12.08
CA ARG A 42 88.89 62.12 11.97
C ARG A 42 89.68 62.93 10.95
N ASP A 43 90.98 62.69 10.86
CA ASP A 43 91.89 63.33 9.92
C ASP A 43 92.82 62.29 9.27
N ILE A 44 92.53 61.97 8.02
CA ILE A 44 93.28 60.99 7.23
C ILE A 44 94.74 61.40 6.97
N PHE A 45 95.09 62.68 7.15
CA PHE A 45 96.46 63.16 7.03
C PHE A 45 97.21 63.06 8.36
N THR A 46 96.54 62.80 9.48
CA THR A 46 97.23 62.57 10.75
C THR A 46 97.43 61.07 10.94
N PHE A 47 98.64 60.59 10.65
CA PHE A 47 99.03 59.22 10.96
C PHE A 47 100.43 59.14 11.57
N TYR A 48 100.69 58.01 12.21
CA TYR A 48 101.99 57.63 12.75
C TYR A 48 102.37 56.29 12.14
N PHE A 49 103.66 56.07 11.90
CA PHE A 49 104.11 54.79 11.37
C PHE A 49 105.30 54.24 12.14
N SER A 50 105.47 52.94 12.10
CA SER A 50 106.61 52.23 12.68
C SER A 50 107.04 51.17 11.69
N THR A 51 108.28 51.27 11.22
CA THR A 51 108.88 50.28 10.34
C THR A 51 109.85 49.45 11.14
N ILE A 52 109.73 48.12 11.05
CA ILE A 52 110.58 47.18 11.77
C ILE A 52 111.17 46.25 10.72
N SER A 53 112.46 46.42 10.44
CA SER A 53 113.23 45.45 9.67
C SER A 53 113.69 44.28 10.57
N PRO A 54 114.15 43.15 10.00
CA PRO A 54 114.78 42.08 10.76
C PRO A 54 115.96 42.59 11.62
N GLY A 55 116.72 43.57 11.14
CA GLY A 55 117.83 44.18 11.88
C GLY A 55 117.35 44.95 13.11
N ASP A 56 116.34 45.82 12.93
CA ASP A 56 115.72 46.59 14.03
C ASP A 56 115.09 45.66 15.07
N PHE A 57 114.49 44.56 14.60
CA PHE A 57 113.92 43.54 15.47
C PHE A 57 114.97 42.91 16.39
N TYR A 58 116.21 42.64 15.95
CA TYR A 58 117.24 42.07 16.85
C TYR A 58 117.68 43.02 17.96
N VAL A 59 117.60 44.34 17.72
CA VAL A 59 117.84 45.35 18.76
C VAL A 59 116.67 45.34 19.75
N MET A 60 115.45 45.46 19.24
CA MET A 60 114.23 45.41 20.05
C MET A 60 114.11 44.10 20.85
N LYS A 61 114.56 42.99 20.26
CA LYS A 61 114.58 41.66 20.86
C LYS A 61 115.44 41.62 22.12
N ARG A 62 116.59 42.30 22.10
CA ARG A 62 117.47 42.44 23.29
C ARG A 62 116.95 43.46 24.29
N GLU A 63 116.38 44.58 23.82
CA GLU A 63 115.92 45.65 24.71
C GLU A 63 114.64 45.30 25.48
N GLN A 64 113.77 44.49 24.89
CA GLN A 64 112.46 44.12 25.46
C GLN A 64 112.38 42.63 25.84
N ASP A 65 113.53 41.95 25.92
CA ASP A 65 113.64 40.53 26.29
C ASP A 65 112.69 39.60 25.49
N ILE A 66 112.58 39.83 24.18
CA ILE A 66 111.73 39.02 23.30
C ILE A 66 112.44 37.70 22.98
N ILE A 67 111.73 36.57 23.12
CA ILE A 67 112.33 35.23 22.96
C ILE A 67 112.17 34.70 21.52
N VAL A 68 111.14 35.16 20.80
CA VAL A 68 110.77 34.63 19.47
C VAL A 68 111.67 35.12 18.33
N ASP A 69 111.62 34.46 17.18
CA ASP A 69 112.22 34.94 15.93
C ASP A 69 111.35 36.01 15.26
N TYR A 70 111.86 36.60 14.17
CA TYR A 70 111.18 37.70 13.47
C TYR A 70 109.82 37.28 12.90
N GLU A 71 109.74 36.14 12.21
CA GLU A 71 108.48 35.66 11.60
C GLU A 71 107.39 35.37 12.64
N ARG A 72 107.76 34.72 13.74
CA ARG A 72 106.82 34.46 14.83
C ARG A 72 106.47 35.75 15.58
N PHE A 73 107.40 36.70 15.68
CA PHE A 73 107.12 38.03 16.21
C PHE A 73 106.03 38.74 15.40
N VAL A 74 106.14 38.80 14.07
CA VAL A 74 105.11 39.43 13.21
C VAL A 74 103.74 38.79 13.44
N SER A 75 103.69 37.45 13.53
CA SER A 75 102.45 36.72 13.79
C SER A 75 101.86 37.02 15.18
N ILE A 76 102.69 37.15 16.21
CA ILE A 76 102.27 37.50 17.58
C ILE A 76 101.81 38.96 17.64
N LEU A 77 102.50 39.85 16.95
CA LEU A 77 102.16 41.26 16.87
C LEU A 77 100.75 41.46 16.29
N VAL A 78 100.43 40.80 15.17
CA VAL A 78 99.08 40.84 14.59
C VAL A 78 98.03 40.32 15.59
N LYS A 79 98.35 39.23 16.32
CA LYS A 79 97.47 38.72 17.40
C LYS A 79 97.30 39.71 18.55
N MET A 80 98.33 40.47 18.90
CA MET A 80 98.25 41.53 19.92
C MET A 80 97.32 42.65 19.45
N PHE A 81 97.38 43.06 18.18
CA PHE A 81 96.45 44.04 17.61
C PHE A 81 95.00 43.53 17.55
N HIS A 82 94.77 42.26 17.22
CA HIS A 82 93.43 41.66 17.38
C HIS A 82 92.99 41.62 18.86
N SER A 83 93.93 41.40 19.78
CA SER A 83 93.64 41.37 21.22
C SER A 83 93.25 42.75 21.75
N LEU A 84 93.77 43.84 21.18
CA LEU A 84 93.31 45.21 21.42
C LEU A 84 91.85 45.39 20.99
N HIS A 85 91.48 44.88 19.82
CA HIS A 85 90.10 44.96 19.33
C HIS A 85 89.13 44.18 20.23
N SER A 86 89.55 43.03 20.75
CA SER A 86 88.77 42.21 21.68
C SER A 86 88.72 42.75 23.12
N GLY A 87 89.45 43.82 23.45
CA GLY A 87 89.52 44.42 24.78
C GLY A 87 90.37 43.66 25.81
N LYS A 88 91.05 42.57 25.42
CA LYS A 88 91.96 41.80 26.29
C LYS A 88 93.24 42.57 26.62
N LEU A 89 93.72 43.36 25.66
CA LEU A 89 94.82 44.30 25.83
C LEU A 89 94.30 45.73 25.66
N ARG A 90 94.97 46.69 26.30
CA ARG A 90 94.76 48.13 26.07
C ARG A 90 95.97 48.73 25.40
N GLY A 91 95.74 49.52 24.36
CA GLY A 91 96.78 50.27 23.67
C GLY A 91 96.94 51.64 24.32
N LEU A 92 98.11 51.94 24.88
CA LEU A 92 98.44 53.28 25.35
C LEU A 92 99.37 53.94 24.35
N PHE A 93 98.98 55.10 23.82
CA PHE A 93 99.84 55.88 22.94
C PHE A 93 100.27 57.17 23.63
N SER A 94 101.59 57.38 23.75
CA SER A 94 102.15 58.61 24.30
C SER A 94 102.65 59.50 23.18
N LYS A 95 102.07 60.71 23.07
CA LYS A 95 102.46 61.70 22.05
C LYS A 95 103.88 62.24 22.25
N GLU A 96 104.31 62.39 23.49
CA GLU A 96 105.61 62.99 23.83
C GLU A 96 106.76 62.08 23.43
N THR A 97 106.60 60.77 23.65
CA THR A 97 107.63 59.78 23.35
C THR A 97 107.41 59.07 22.01
N ASN A 98 106.26 59.30 21.37
CA ASN A 98 105.74 58.53 20.24
C ASN A 98 105.83 57.01 20.47
N LYS A 99 105.51 56.57 21.69
CA LYS A 99 105.56 55.16 22.08
C LYS A 99 104.14 54.60 22.18
N PHE A 100 103.94 53.43 21.61
CA PHE A 100 102.72 52.66 21.72
C PHE A 100 102.97 51.43 22.60
N LEU A 101 102.22 51.31 23.68
CA LEU A 101 102.35 50.24 24.66
C LEU A 101 101.14 49.32 24.60
N PHE A 102 101.40 48.02 24.53
CA PHE A 102 100.39 47.00 24.74
C PHE A 102 100.34 46.68 26.22
N VAL A 103 99.25 47.05 26.89
CA VAL A 103 99.08 46.89 28.33
C VAL A 103 98.00 45.86 28.63
N GLU A 104 98.37 44.86 29.42
CA GLU A 104 97.43 43.95 30.05
C GLU A 104 97.08 44.51 31.43
N LYS A 105 95.78 44.65 31.70
CA LYS A 105 95.31 45.05 33.02
C LYS A 105 95.27 43.84 33.92
N ASP A 106 95.97 43.94 35.05
CA ASP A 106 95.90 43.00 36.16
C ASP A 106 95.48 43.79 37.41
N ASP A 107 94.88 43.11 38.39
CA ASP A 107 94.26 43.75 39.56
C ASP A 107 95.28 44.47 40.45
N PHE A 108 96.54 44.02 40.41
CA PHE A 108 97.63 44.60 41.20
C PHE A 108 98.44 45.66 40.42
N ARG A 109 98.79 45.40 39.16
CA ARG A 109 99.61 46.30 38.35
C ARG A 109 99.41 46.07 36.86
N ASN A 110 99.49 47.14 36.07
CA ASN A 110 99.51 47.02 34.62
C ASN A 110 100.80 46.33 34.14
N ILE A 111 100.66 45.34 33.25
CA ILE A 111 101.80 44.61 32.65
C ILE A 111 101.97 45.11 31.21
N ILE A 112 103.15 45.65 30.90
CA ILE A 112 103.51 46.03 29.53
C ILE A 112 104.00 44.78 28.79
N ARG A 113 103.28 44.39 27.73
CA ARG A 113 103.57 43.20 26.92
C ARG A 113 104.51 43.48 25.75
N LEU A 114 104.42 44.67 25.18
CA LEU A 114 105.25 45.10 24.06
C LEU A 114 105.23 46.62 23.98
N GLU A 115 106.37 47.21 23.63
CA GLU A 115 106.52 48.63 23.35
C GLU A 115 106.95 48.83 21.90
N LEU A 116 106.26 49.70 21.18
CA LEU A 116 106.60 50.06 19.80
C LEU A 116 106.88 51.56 19.71
N LYS A 117 107.94 51.92 18.99
CA LYS A 117 108.27 53.30 18.71
C LYS A 117 107.70 53.70 17.35
N PHE A 118 106.90 54.75 17.35
CA PHE A 118 106.32 55.35 16.17
C PHE A 118 107.03 56.65 15.80
N SER A 119 107.00 56.96 14.53
CA SER A 119 107.54 58.19 13.94
C SER A 119 106.41 58.94 13.23
N LYS A 120 106.57 60.26 13.15
CA LYS A 120 105.70 61.08 12.30
C LYS A 120 106.13 60.91 10.84
N PRO A 121 105.17 60.79 9.90
CA PRO A 121 105.45 60.67 8.48
C PRO A 121 106.13 61.91 7.91
N ASP A 122 107.07 61.67 7.00
CA ASP A 122 107.59 62.70 6.10
C ASP A 122 106.77 62.76 4.80
N GLU A 123 107.11 63.70 3.91
CA GLU A 123 106.43 63.91 2.64
C GLU A 123 106.41 62.66 1.73
N THR A 124 107.46 61.83 1.78
CA THR A 124 107.55 60.59 1.01
C THR A 124 106.54 59.57 1.51
N HIS A 125 106.43 59.40 2.83
CA HIS A 125 105.45 58.51 3.45
C HIS A 125 104.01 58.96 3.14
N TYR A 126 103.76 60.27 3.12
CA TYR A 126 102.46 60.82 2.71
C TYR A 126 102.11 60.48 1.26
N LYS A 127 103.04 60.67 0.31
CA LYS A 127 102.82 60.36 -1.11
C LYS A 127 102.52 58.87 -1.31
N MET A 128 103.25 58.01 -0.63
CA MET A 128 103.04 56.56 -0.69
C MET A 128 101.69 56.15 -0.08
N TYR A 129 101.37 56.66 1.11
CA TYR A 129 100.09 56.37 1.78
C TYR A 129 98.88 56.82 0.94
N LEU A 130 98.92 58.04 0.40
CA LEU A 130 97.83 58.56 -0.43
C LEU A 130 97.71 57.80 -1.75
N GLY A 131 98.84 57.46 -2.39
CA GLY A 131 98.84 56.62 -3.59
C GLY A 131 98.22 55.23 -3.34
N ASP A 132 98.64 54.55 -2.27
CA ASP A 132 98.08 53.26 -1.85
C ASP A 132 96.58 53.35 -1.53
N MET A 133 96.15 54.45 -0.90
CA MET A 133 94.75 54.68 -0.54
C MET A 133 93.89 54.94 -1.77
N ILE A 134 94.33 55.83 -2.66
CA ILE A 134 93.62 56.16 -3.90
C ILE A 134 93.50 54.91 -4.79
N GLY A 135 94.59 54.17 -4.99
CA GLY A 135 94.56 52.95 -5.80
C GLY A 135 93.59 51.89 -5.26
N ARG A 136 93.52 51.72 -3.92
CA ARG A 136 92.52 50.85 -3.29
C ARG A 136 91.10 51.35 -3.51
N MET A 137 90.87 52.65 -3.31
CA MET A 137 89.55 53.26 -3.52
C MET A 137 89.08 53.15 -4.97
N GLU A 138 89.95 53.35 -5.95
CA GLU A 138 89.63 53.21 -7.38
C GLU A 138 89.27 51.77 -7.72
N SER A 139 90.06 50.80 -7.26
CA SER A 139 89.79 49.37 -7.47
C SER A 139 88.45 48.94 -6.86
N ASP A 140 88.21 49.36 -5.61
CA ASP A 140 86.96 49.08 -4.91
C ASP A 140 85.77 49.76 -5.60
N ASN A 141 85.92 50.98 -6.10
CA ASN A 141 84.88 51.69 -6.83
C ASN A 141 84.52 50.97 -8.14
N VAL A 142 85.51 50.51 -8.91
CA VAL A 142 85.27 49.70 -10.11
C VAL A 142 84.54 48.41 -9.78
N ARG A 143 84.91 47.72 -8.70
CA ARG A 143 84.22 46.51 -8.23
C ARG A 143 82.77 46.80 -7.87
N LEU A 144 82.53 47.85 -7.08
CA LEU A 144 81.19 48.27 -6.65
C LEU A 144 80.30 48.67 -7.82
N ILE A 145 80.84 49.38 -8.83
CA ILE A 145 80.09 49.76 -10.03
C ILE A 145 79.62 48.50 -10.78
N LYS A 146 80.51 47.51 -10.97
CA LYS A 146 80.15 46.24 -11.64
C LYS A 146 79.09 45.47 -10.85
N GLU A 147 79.26 45.36 -9.53
CA GLU A 147 78.30 44.69 -8.65
C GLU A 147 76.93 45.37 -8.69
N ASN A 148 76.89 46.70 -8.62
CA ASN A 148 75.65 47.48 -8.68
C ASN A 148 74.95 47.31 -10.04
N GLY A 149 75.69 47.25 -11.14
CA GLY A 149 75.16 46.92 -12.47
C GLY A 149 74.48 45.54 -12.49
N MET A 150 75.17 44.51 -12.01
CA MET A 150 74.61 43.15 -11.91
C MET A 150 73.37 43.09 -11.02
N LEU A 151 73.35 43.82 -9.90
CA LEU A 151 72.20 43.87 -9.01
C LEU A 151 70.99 44.55 -9.67
N ARG A 152 71.22 45.64 -10.40
CA ARG A 152 70.15 46.32 -11.16
C ARG A 152 69.53 45.41 -12.21
N ASP A 153 70.34 44.64 -12.93
CA ASP A 153 69.85 43.70 -13.93
C ASP A 153 69.05 42.56 -13.30
N LYS A 154 69.52 42.02 -12.16
CA LYS A 154 68.77 41.01 -11.39
C LYS A 154 67.42 41.54 -10.91
N CYS A 155 67.37 42.76 -10.36
CA CYS A 155 66.12 43.37 -9.94
C CYS A 155 65.16 43.57 -11.13
N LYS A 156 65.65 44.11 -12.25
CA LYS A 156 64.84 44.34 -13.44
C LYS A 156 64.27 43.04 -14.03
N ASN A 157 65.07 41.97 -14.06
CA ASN A 157 64.62 40.66 -14.53
C ASN A 157 63.60 40.04 -13.57
N GLY A 158 63.86 40.09 -12.26
CA GLY A 158 62.92 39.61 -11.24
C GLY A 158 61.58 40.35 -11.29
N GLU A 159 61.59 41.68 -11.45
CA GLU A 159 60.37 42.48 -11.61
C GLU A 159 59.56 42.07 -12.86
N LYS A 160 60.25 41.77 -13.97
CA LYS A 160 59.60 41.32 -15.20
C LYS A 160 58.95 39.95 -15.00
N GLU A 161 59.67 38.99 -14.43
CA GLU A 161 59.15 37.64 -14.16
C GLU A 161 57.92 37.68 -13.24
N VAL A 162 57.98 38.47 -12.16
CA VAL A 162 56.85 38.64 -11.23
C VAL A 162 55.65 39.28 -11.95
N ARG A 163 55.88 40.28 -12.79
CA ARG A 163 54.82 40.94 -13.56
C ARG A 163 54.15 40.00 -14.56
N ASP A 164 54.93 39.19 -15.25
CA ASP A 164 54.41 38.19 -16.19
C ASP A 164 53.64 37.09 -15.44
N ARG A 165 54.11 36.69 -14.25
CA ARG A 165 53.38 35.74 -13.38
C ARG A 165 52.07 36.30 -12.87
N ILE A 166 52.02 37.58 -12.46
CA ILE A 166 50.79 38.26 -12.04
C ILE A 166 49.78 38.25 -13.17
N ARG A 167 50.18 38.63 -14.39
CA ARG A 167 49.29 38.64 -15.56
C ARG A 167 48.68 37.28 -15.84
N TYR A 168 49.49 36.22 -15.81
CA TYR A 168 49.00 34.85 -16.00
C TYR A 168 47.95 34.46 -14.96
N LEU A 169 48.21 34.77 -13.68
CA LEU A 169 47.28 34.47 -12.60
C LEU A 169 45.98 35.29 -12.70
N GLU A 170 46.06 36.56 -13.11
CA GLU A 170 44.88 37.40 -13.35
C GLU A 170 44.00 36.84 -14.49
N GLU A 171 44.61 36.34 -15.57
CA GLU A 171 43.91 35.68 -16.67
C GLU A 171 43.22 34.39 -16.21
N GLU A 172 43.90 33.56 -15.41
CA GLU A 172 43.37 32.32 -14.85
C GLU A 172 42.19 32.57 -13.88
N VAL A 173 42.31 33.60 -13.03
CA VAL A 173 41.23 34.06 -12.14
C VAL A 173 40.04 34.55 -12.94
N SER A 174 40.26 35.35 -13.98
CA SER A 174 39.20 35.84 -14.87
C SER A 174 38.47 34.68 -15.57
N ALA A 175 39.20 33.68 -16.06
CA ALA A 175 38.61 32.49 -16.67
C ALA A 175 37.81 31.65 -15.66
N SER A 176 38.33 31.49 -14.45
CA SER A 176 37.65 30.77 -13.35
C SER A 176 36.37 31.48 -12.92
N GLN A 177 36.39 32.81 -12.79
CA GLN A 177 35.22 33.60 -12.46
C GLN A 177 34.12 33.42 -13.50
N LYS A 178 34.46 33.49 -14.80
CA LYS A 178 33.50 33.22 -15.88
C LYS A 178 32.89 31.82 -15.80
N LYS A 179 33.66 30.81 -15.35
CA LYS A 179 33.16 29.45 -15.16
C LYS A 179 32.20 29.38 -13.96
N ILE A 180 32.54 30.04 -12.86
CA ILE A 180 31.69 30.15 -11.67
C ILE A 180 30.36 30.81 -12.03
N ASP A 181 30.37 31.93 -12.76
CA ASP A 181 29.15 32.64 -13.16
C ASP A 181 28.24 31.76 -14.05
N LYS A 182 28.83 30.94 -14.93
CA LYS A 182 28.07 29.96 -15.74
C LYS A 182 27.41 28.91 -14.87
N LEU A 183 28.14 28.34 -13.90
CA LEU A 183 27.61 27.33 -12.99
C LEU A 183 26.51 27.90 -12.09
N TYR A 184 26.63 29.15 -11.62
CA TYR A 184 25.57 29.81 -10.86
C TYR A 184 24.28 29.93 -11.67
N LYS A 185 24.36 30.37 -12.94
CA LYS A 185 23.19 30.45 -13.83
C LYS A 185 22.58 29.08 -14.11
N GLU A 186 23.41 28.06 -14.32
CA GLU A 186 22.93 26.69 -14.51
C GLU A 186 22.21 26.15 -13.26
N ASN A 187 22.76 26.42 -12.07
CA ASN A 187 22.17 26.02 -10.82
C ASN A 187 20.82 26.74 -10.55
N GLU A 188 20.72 28.02 -10.91
CA GLU A 188 19.47 28.78 -10.85
C GLU A 188 18.39 28.16 -11.74
N MET A 189 18.71 27.87 -13.00
CA MET A 189 17.78 27.18 -13.93
C MET A 189 17.37 25.79 -13.41
N LEU A 190 18.31 25.03 -12.85
CA LEU A 190 18.00 23.73 -12.25
C LEU A 190 17.09 23.86 -11.03
N SER A 191 17.31 24.87 -10.20
CA SER A 191 16.46 25.16 -9.03
C SER A 191 15.03 25.52 -9.45
N GLU A 192 14.87 26.38 -10.46
CA GLU A 192 13.55 26.72 -11.02
C GLU A 192 12.82 25.50 -11.60
N ASN A 193 13.54 24.67 -12.36
CA ASN A 193 13.00 23.42 -12.90
C ASN A 193 12.58 22.45 -11.78
N ASN A 194 13.37 22.36 -10.71
CA ASN A 194 13.06 21.48 -9.59
C ASN A 194 11.82 21.97 -8.81
N ASN A 195 11.69 23.29 -8.61
CA ASN A 195 10.50 23.89 -8.02
C ASN A 195 9.25 23.62 -8.88
N SER A 196 9.35 23.79 -10.20
CA SER A 196 8.25 23.51 -11.12
C SER A 196 7.81 22.04 -11.08
N ARG A 197 8.78 21.11 -11.06
CA ARG A 197 8.50 19.67 -10.92
C ARG A 197 7.88 19.35 -9.57
N LYS A 198 8.31 20.01 -8.49
CA LYS A 198 7.73 19.82 -7.16
C LYS A 198 6.26 20.24 -7.13
N GLU A 199 5.94 21.39 -7.72
CA GLU A 199 4.54 21.81 -7.87
C GLU A 199 3.71 20.82 -8.70
N GLU A 200 4.28 20.26 -9.77
CA GLU A 200 3.60 19.25 -10.58
C GLU A 200 3.33 17.96 -9.77
N VAL A 201 4.30 17.50 -8.99
CA VAL A 201 4.15 16.35 -8.09
C VAL A 201 3.06 16.61 -7.04
N ASP A 202 3.01 17.80 -6.46
CA ASP A 202 1.97 18.17 -5.48
C ASP A 202 0.58 18.18 -6.14
N ARG A 203 0.46 18.70 -7.37
CA ARG A 203 -0.80 18.65 -8.15
C ARG A 203 -1.24 17.22 -8.45
N LEU A 204 -0.31 16.37 -8.91
CA LEU A 204 -0.60 14.97 -9.20
C LEU A 204 -0.98 14.20 -7.94
N SER A 205 -0.30 14.44 -6.83
CA SER A 205 -0.60 13.80 -5.54
C SER A 205 -2.01 14.15 -5.05
N ASN A 206 -2.41 15.42 -5.15
CA ASN A 206 -3.78 15.83 -4.85
C ASN A 206 -4.80 15.16 -5.79
N ARG A 207 -4.48 15.04 -7.08
CA ARG A 207 -5.35 14.36 -8.04
C ARG A 207 -5.51 12.87 -7.73
N VAL A 208 -4.43 12.20 -7.34
CA VAL A 208 -4.47 10.79 -6.89
C VAL A 208 -5.36 10.64 -5.67
N TYR A 209 -5.20 11.51 -4.67
CA TYR A 209 -6.03 11.49 -3.47
C TYR A 209 -7.54 11.65 -3.79
N ASP A 210 -7.89 12.58 -4.68
CA ASP A 210 -9.28 12.76 -5.11
C ASP A 210 -9.82 11.51 -5.83
N LEU A 211 -9.02 10.92 -6.72
CA LEU A 211 -9.37 9.70 -7.44
C LEU A 211 -9.52 8.50 -6.50
N GLU A 212 -8.67 8.35 -5.49
CA GLU A 212 -8.79 7.30 -4.47
C GLU A 212 -10.09 7.44 -3.67
N LYS A 213 -10.46 8.68 -3.31
CA LYS A 213 -11.72 8.98 -2.61
C LYS A 213 -12.93 8.68 -3.49
N GLU A 214 -12.88 9.03 -4.77
CA GLU A 214 -13.92 8.72 -5.75
C GLU A 214 -14.05 7.20 -5.94
N ASN A 215 -12.93 6.50 -6.11
CA ASN A 215 -12.89 5.06 -6.27
C ASN A 215 -13.46 4.33 -5.02
N GLY A 216 -13.14 4.82 -3.81
CA GLY A 216 -13.73 4.30 -2.57
C GLY A 216 -15.25 4.47 -2.50
N ARG A 217 -15.79 5.59 -3.01
CA ARG A 217 -17.25 5.80 -3.12
C ARG A 217 -17.87 4.85 -4.14
N LEU A 218 -17.28 4.73 -5.32
CA LEU A 218 -17.76 3.83 -6.36
C LEU A 218 -17.73 2.37 -5.91
N GLN A 219 -16.70 1.96 -5.16
CA GLN A 219 -16.63 0.62 -4.59
C GLN A 219 -17.76 0.36 -3.59
N TYR A 220 -18.07 1.33 -2.71
CA TYR A 220 -19.20 1.23 -1.80
C TYR A 220 -20.54 1.11 -2.54
N ASP A 221 -20.75 1.92 -3.59
CA ASP A 221 -21.96 1.86 -4.41
C ASP A 221 -22.07 0.53 -5.16
N LEU A 222 -20.96 -0.01 -5.68
CA LEU A 222 -20.89 -1.32 -6.32
C LEU A 222 -21.29 -2.44 -5.35
N ASP A 223 -20.77 -2.42 -4.12
CA ASP A 223 -21.09 -3.44 -3.11
C ASP A 223 -22.55 -3.33 -2.64
N LYS A 224 -23.09 -2.11 -2.56
CA LYS A 224 -24.52 -1.88 -2.31
C LYS A 224 -25.40 -2.45 -3.43
N LEU A 225 -25.02 -2.24 -4.69
CA LEU A 225 -25.72 -2.79 -5.85
C LEU A 225 -25.65 -4.32 -5.87
N LYS A 226 -24.50 -4.92 -5.60
CA LYS A 226 -24.36 -6.39 -5.47
C LYS A 226 -25.29 -6.95 -4.39
N LEU A 227 -25.36 -6.29 -3.23
CA LEU A 227 -26.25 -6.73 -2.15
C LEU A 227 -27.72 -6.63 -2.56
N GLN A 228 -28.09 -5.59 -3.32
CA GLN A 228 -29.43 -5.43 -3.86
C GLN A 228 -29.73 -6.49 -4.93
N ASP A 229 -28.75 -6.85 -5.76
CA ASP A 229 -28.88 -7.90 -6.78
C ASP A 229 -29.13 -9.28 -6.16
N VAL A 230 -28.40 -9.63 -5.08
CA VAL A 230 -28.65 -10.85 -4.30
C VAL A 230 -30.07 -10.86 -3.71
N LYS A 231 -30.54 -9.72 -3.16
CA LYS A 231 -31.91 -9.60 -2.67
C LYS A 231 -32.94 -9.78 -3.78
N ASN A 232 -32.71 -9.17 -4.94
CA ASN A 232 -33.59 -9.31 -6.10
C ASN A 232 -33.61 -10.76 -6.59
N SER A 233 -32.46 -11.43 -6.67
CA SER A 233 -32.36 -12.85 -7.00
C SER A 233 -33.22 -13.70 -6.06
N GLY A 234 -33.11 -13.49 -4.74
CA GLY A 234 -33.94 -14.22 -3.77
C GLY A 234 -35.44 -13.90 -3.87
N LEU A 235 -35.81 -12.68 -4.28
CA LEU A 235 -37.21 -12.35 -4.58
C LEU A 235 -37.71 -13.03 -5.85
N VAL A 236 -36.87 -13.14 -6.88
CA VAL A 236 -37.19 -13.87 -8.12
C VAL A 236 -37.38 -15.36 -7.83
N GLU A 237 -36.49 -15.98 -7.04
CA GLU A 237 -36.65 -17.37 -6.60
C GLU A 237 -37.97 -17.57 -5.85
N ARG A 238 -38.29 -16.70 -4.87
CA ARG A 238 -39.56 -16.77 -4.14
C ARG A 238 -40.77 -16.55 -5.04
N ALA A 239 -40.68 -15.65 -6.02
CA ALA A 239 -41.75 -15.43 -6.99
C ALA A 239 -41.98 -16.69 -7.85
N GLN A 240 -40.91 -17.38 -8.25
CA GLN A 240 -40.98 -18.65 -8.97
C GLN A 240 -41.62 -19.75 -8.12
N GLU A 241 -41.24 -19.88 -6.84
CA GLU A 241 -41.86 -20.83 -5.91
C GLU A 241 -43.38 -20.60 -5.78
N ILE A 242 -43.80 -19.34 -5.64
CA ILE A 242 -45.23 -18.97 -5.56
C ILE A 242 -45.95 -19.26 -6.89
N GLU A 243 -45.29 -19.06 -8.03
CA GLU A 243 -45.86 -19.37 -9.34
C GLU A 243 -46.06 -20.88 -9.53
N ASP A 244 -45.08 -21.69 -9.11
CA ASP A 244 -45.17 -23.15 -9.12
C ASP A 244 -46.26 -23.64 -8.15
N GLU A 245 -46.36 -23.08 -6.94
CA GLU A 245 -47.43 -23.38 -5.99
C GLU A 245 -48.82 -23.03 -6.58
N ASN A 246 -48.96 -21.85 -7.21
CA ASN A 246 -50.19 -21.46 -7.90
C ASN A 246 -50.56 -22.40 -9.03
N LYS A 247 -49.57 -22.87 -9.80
CA LYS A 247 -49.80 -23.84 -10.87
C LYS A 247 -50.32 -25.16 -10.31
N THR A 248 -49.71 -25.63 -9.22
CA THR A 248 -50.11 -26.86 -8.53
C THR A 248 -51.55 -26.73 -7.99
N LEU A 249 -51.87 -25.62 -7.32
CA LEU A 249 -53.22 -25.33 -6.84
C LEU A 249 -54.24 -25.23 -7.98
N LYS A 250 -53.86 -24.67 -9.14
CA LYS A 250 -54.72 -24.65 -10.34
C LYS A 250 -54.99 -26.07 -10.86
N GLU A 251 -53.98 -26.94 -10.88
CA GLU A 251 -54.13 -28.34 -11.29
C GLU A 251 -55.03 -29.11 -10.31
N GLU A 252 -54.87 -28.90 -9.01
CA GLU A 252 -55.74 -29.46 -7.97
C GLU A 252 -57.18 -28.95 -8.11
N LEU A 253 -57.36 -27.65 -8.35
CA LEU A 253 -58.68 -27.04 -8.54
C LEU A 253 -59.37 -27.55 -9.82
N ASN A 254 -58.61 -27.78 -10.89
CA ASN A 254 -59.14 -28.42 -12.10
C ASN A 254 -59.56 -29.87 -11.84
N THR A 255 -58.76 -30.62 -11.09
CA THR A 255 -59.11 -31.98 -10.66
C THR A 255 -60.39 -31.99 -9.81
N ALA A 256 -60.47 -31.11 -8.81
CA ALA A 256 -61.64 -30.96 -7.96
C ALA A 256 -62.89 -30.58 -8.78
N ASN A 257 -62.77 -29.64 -9.72
CA ASN A 257 -63.86 -29.29 -10.63
C ASN A 257 -64.28 -30.46 -11.54
N GLY A 258 -63.32 -31.29 -11.99
CA GLY A 258 -63.61 -32.52 -12.72
C GLY A 258 -64.41 -33.52 -11.89
N ILE A 259 -64.04 -33.70 -10.62
CA ILE A 259 -64.79 -34.51 -9.65
C ILE A 259 -66.21 -33.96 -9.44
N ILE A 260 -66.35 -32.64 -9.27
CA ILE A 260 -67.66 -31.98 -9.10
C ILE A 260 -68.54 -32.21 -10.34
N ARG A 261 -68.01 -32.06 -11.56
CA ARG A 261 -68.76 -32.34 -12.79
C ARG A 261 -69.27 -33.77 -12.82
N LYS A 262 -68.40 -34.73 -12.50
CA LYS A 262 -68.78 -36.14 -12.45
C LYS A 262 -69.88 -36.41 -11.42
N TYR A 263 -69.77 -35.84 -10.21
CA TYR A 263 -70.84 -35.95 -9.22
C TYR A 263 -72.15 -35.29 -9.67
N ASN A 264 -72.10 -34.16 -10.39
CA ASN A 264 -73.29 -33.53 -10.95
C ASN A 264 -73.94 -34.41 -12.04
N ASP A 265 -73.14 -35.05 -12.90
CA ASP A 265 -73.63 -35.97 -13.93
C ASP A 265 -74.25 -37.23 -13.30
N ASP A 266 -73.60 -37.81 -12.29
CA ASP A 266 -74.12 -38.95 -11.51
C ASP A 266 -75.46 -38.57 -10.83
N MET A 267 -75.55 -37.36 -10.29
CA MET A 267 -76.78 -36.85 -9.66
C MET A 267 -77.90 -36.61 -10.68
N ALA A 268 -77.57 -36.15 -11.90
CA ALA A 268 -78.53 -36.00 -12.99
C ALA A 268 -79.05 -37.36 -13.49
N GLN A 269 -78.17 -38.35 -13.64
CA GLN A 269 -78.57 -39.73 -13.93
C GLN A 269 -79.49 -40.28 -12.85
N MET A 270 -79.12 -40.13 -11.57
CA MET A 270 -79.93 -40.60 -10.46
C MET A 270 -81.32 -39.95 -10.43
N LYS A 271 -81.42 -38.65 -10.72
CA LYS A 271 -82.71 -37.95 -10.89
C LYS A 271 -83.54 -38.53 -12.05
N SER A 272 -82.90 -38.85 -13.17
CA SER A 272 -83.58 -39.50 -14.31
C SER A 272 -84.11 -40.88 -13.94
N THR A 273 -83.34 -41.68 -13.20
CA THR A 273 -83.78 -42.99 -12.68
C THR A 273 -84.97 -42.86 -11.72
N ILE A 274 -84.94 -41.86 -10.83
CA ILE A 274 -86.05 -41.60 -9.90
C ILE A 274 -87.32 -41.23 -10.68
N ASN A 275 -87.24 -40.32 -11.66
CA ASN A 275 -88.39 -39.96 -12.49
C ASN A 275 -88.96 -41.18 -13.25
N GLY A 276 -88.10 -42.05 -13.80
CA GLY A 276 -88.55 -43.28 -14.46
C GLY A 276 -89.29 -44.23 -13.51
N ASN A 277 -88.83 -44.35 -12.26
CA ASN A 277 -89.53 -45.14 -11.24
C ASN A 277 -90.86 -44.51 -10.81
N GLU A 278 -90.95 -43.17 -10.76
CA GLU A 278 -92.21 -42.48 -10.47
C GLU A 278 -93.27 -42.70 -11.56
N GLU A 279 -92.88 -42.71 -12.84
CA GLU A 279 -93.78 -43.05 -13.94
C GLU A 279 -94.26 -44.51 -13.88
N ALA A 280 -93.36 -45.46 -13.63
CA ALA A 280 -93.73 -46.86 -13.44
C ALA A 280 -94.72 -47.07 -12.27
N SER A 281 -94.59 -46.27 -11.21
CA SER A 281 -95.51 -46.27 -10.06
C SER A 281 -96.91 -45.71 -10.41
N LYS A 282 -96.99 -44.70 -11.28
CA LYS A 282 -98.29 -44.18 -11.79
C LYS A 282 -99.02 -45.23 -12.64
N ASP A 283 -98.31 -45.93 -13.52
CA ASP A 283 -98.90 -46.99 -14.35
C ASP A 283 -99.43 -48.16 -13.51
N LEU A 284 -98.67 -48.57 -12.47
CA LEU A 284 -99.13 -49.56 -11.50
C LEU A 284 -100.40 -49.14 -10.76
N ARG A 285 -100.54 -47.85 -10.41
CA ARG A 285 -101.77 -47.31 -9.78
C ARG A 285 -102.98 -47.35 -10.72
N LEU A 286 -102.80 -47.08 -12.01
CA LEU A 286 -103.86 -47.17 -13.01
C LEU A 286 -104.35 -48.61 -13.21
N ASN A 287 -103.43 -49.56 -13.30
CA ASN A 287 -103.76 -50.99 -13.42
C ASN A 287 -104.50 -51.50 -12.17
N ASN A 288 -104.09 -51.07 -10.97
CA ASN A 288 -104.79 -51.43 -9.72
C ASN A 288 -106.24 -50.91 -9.67
N LYS A 289 -106.52 -49.72 -10.23
CA LYS A 289 -107.89 -49.20 -10.35
C LYS A 289 -108.74 -50.03 -11.30
N LYS A 290 -108.18 -50.49 -12.42
CA LYS A 290 -108.85 -51.40 -13.37
C LYS A 290 -109.26 -52.71 -12.71
N TYR A 291 -108.33 -53.37 -12.02
CA TYR A 291 -108.62 -54.65 -11.35
C TYR A 291 -109.64 -54.50 -10.21
N LYS A 292 -109.67 -53.36 -9.50
CA LYS A 292 -110.73 -53.07 -8.53
C LYS A 292 -112.12 -53.03 -9.16
N ALA A 293 -112.27 -52.41 -10.33
CA ALA A 293 -113.54 -52.32 -11.04
C ALA A 293 -114.06 -53.70 -11.52
N GLU A 294 -113.16 -54.58 -12.01
CA GLU A 294 -113.52 -55.95 -12.40
C GLU A 294 -114.00 -56.81 -11.22
N ILE A 295 -113.38 -56.66 -10.04
CA ILE A 295 -113.77 -57.38 -8.83
C ILE A 295 -115.18 -56.96 -8.36
N GLU A 296 -115.52 -55.67 -8.47
CA GLU A 296 -116.83 -55.14 -8.11
C GLU A 296 -117.96 -55.73 -9.01
N ASP A 297 -117.66 -55.89 -10.30
CA ASP A 297 -118.62 -56.41 -11.29
C ASP A 297 -118.86 -57.93 -11.12
N LEU A 298 -117.80 -58.69 -10.81
CA LEU A 298 -117.90 -60.11 -10.45
C LEU A 298 -118.70 -60.33 -9.16
N LYS A 299 -118.56 -59.46 -8.15
CA LYS A 299 -119.38 -59.52 -6.92
C LYS A 299 -120.87 -59.35 -7.20
N LYS A 300 -121.26 -58.46 -8.12
CA LYS A 300 -122.68 -58.29 -8.51
C LYS A 300 -123.24 -59.53 -9.20
N LYS A 301 -122.47 -60.15 -10.12
CA LYS A 301 -122.88 -61.40 -10.79
C LYS A 301 -123.06 -62.56 -9.81
N MET A 302 -122.18 -62.66 -8.81
CA MET A 302 -122.25 -63.70 -7.79
C MET A 302 -123.51 -63.58 -6.92
N LYS A 303 -123.86 -62.35 -6.51
CA LYS A 303 -125.07 -62.07 -5.71
C LYS A 303 -126.36 -62.44 -6.45
N GLY A 304 -126.41 -62.22 -7.77
CA GLY A 304 -127.56 -62.61 -8.60
C GLY A 304 -127.72 -64.13 -8.79
N MET A 305 -126.62 -64.89 -8.72
CA MET A 305 -126.66 -66.36 -8.74
C MET A 305 -127.15 -66.95 -7.41
N GLU A 306 -126.74 -66.36 -6.28
CA GLU A 306 -127.19 -66.78 -4.94
C GLU A 306 -128.71 -66.65 -4.75
N GLU A 307 -129.32 -65.57 -5.24
CA GLU A 307 -130.77 -65.35 -5.17
C GLU A 307 -131.58 -66.35 -6.03
N LYS A 308 -131.05 -66.73 -7.20
CA LYS A 308 -131.65 -67.79 -8.05
C LYS A 308 -131.58 -69.16 -7.37
N MET A 309 -130.48 -69.46 -6.70
CA MET A 309 -130.30 -70.72 -5.99
C MET A 309 -131.25 -70.84 -4.79
N LYS A 310 -131.53 -69.73 -4.10
CA LYS A 310 -132.46 -69.69 -2.96
C LYS A 310 -133.91 -69.99 -3.38
N LYS A 311 -134.37 -69.41 -4.49
CA LYS A 311 -135.72 -69.67 -5.05
C LYS A 311 -135.92 -71.14 -5.46
N MET A 312 -134.94 -71.75 -6.14
CA MET A 312 -135.02 -73.18 -6.50
C MET A 312 -135.08 -74.09 -5.27
N LYS A 313 -134.42 -73.72 -4.17
CA LYS A 313 -134.42 -74.50 -2.92
C LYS A 313 -135.78 -74.46 -2.22
N GLU A 314 -136.52 -73.37 -2.36
CA GLU A 314 -137.88 -73.22 -1.81
C GLU A 314 -138.91 -73.98 -2.65
N GLU A 315 -138.77 -73.99 -3.99
CA GLU A 315 -139.61 -74.80 -4.89
C GLU A 315 -139.43 -76.32 -4.66
N LEU A 316 -138.21 -76.77 -4.36
CA LEU A 316 -137.94 -78.18 -4.08
C LEU A 316 -138.63 -78.64 -2.78
N LYS A 317 -138.54 -77.83 -1.71
CA LYS A 317 -139.19 -78.13 -0.42
C LYS A 317 -140.72 -78.19 -0.52
N ALA A 318 -141.32 -77.32 -1.33
CA ALA A 318 -142.76 -77.31 -1.54
C ALA A 318 -143.24 -78.58 -2.27
N LYS A 319 -142.46 -79.10 -3.22
CA LYS A 319 -142.78 -80.36 -3.91
C LYS A 319 -142.57 -81.60 -3.03
N GLU A 320 -141.53 -81.62 -2.19
CA GLU A 320 -141.30 -82.72 -1.24
C GLU A 320 -142.40 -82.84 -0.18
N SER A 321 -142.93 -81.72 0.33
CA SER A 321 -144.06 -81.71 1.27
C SER A 321 -145.31 -82.31 0.65
N ARG A 322 -145.61 -81.93 -0.60
CA ARG A 322 -146.81 -82.39 -1.31
C ARG A 322 -146.75 -83.87 -1.69
N LEU A 323 -145.56 -84.42 -1.90
CA LEU A 323 -145.33 -85.85 -2.12
C LEU A 323 -145.59 -86.67 -0.85
N LYS A 324 -145.16 -86.17 0.32
CA LYS A 324 -145.43 -86.83 1.61
C LYS A 324 -146.90 -86.87 1.97
N ASP A 325 -147.64 -85.79 1.70
CA ASP A 325 -149.08 -85.74 1.98
C ASP A 325 -149.87 -86.79 1.17
N LEU A 326 -149.49 -86.96 -0.11
CA LEU A 326 -150.08 -87.97 -1.02
C LEU A 326 -149.73 -89.42 -0.62
N GLU A 327 -148.54 -89.67 -0.05
CA GLU A 327 -148.19 -90.99 0.49
C GLU A 327 -149.01 -91.35 1.73
N THR A 328 -149.23 -90.40 2.64
CA THR A 328 -150.05 -90.63 3.84
C THR A 328 -151.53 -90.85 3.55
N GLU A 329 -152.07 -90.19 2.53
CA GLU A 329 -153.47 -90.37 2.11
C GLU A 329 -153.70 -91.75 1.47
N ASN A 330 -152.72 -92.22 0.67
CA ASN A 330 -152.78 -93.54 0.04
C ASN A 330 -152.72 -94.69 1.07
N ILE A 331 -151.86 -94.56 2.10
CA ILE A 331 -151.77 -95.54 3.21
C ILE A 331 -153.08 -95.58 4.04
N GLY A 332 -153.76 -94.45 4.21
CA GLY A 332 -155.03 -94.37 4.94
C GLY A 332 -156.20 -95.02 4.22
N LEU A 333 -156.20 -95.01 2.88
CA LEU A 333 -157.24 -95.65 2.06
C LEU A 333 -157.05 -97.16 1.96
N VAL A 334 -155.82 -97.66 1.84
CA VAL A 334 -155.51 -99.10 1.83
C VAL A 334 -155.91 -99.77 3.16
N LYS A 335 -155.65 -99.13 4.30
CA LYS A 335 -156.06 -99.67 5.62
C LYS A 335 -157.57 -99.69 5.86
N LYS A 336 -158.34 -98.82 5.20
CA LYS A 336 -159.82 -98.87 5.26
C LYS A 336 -160.38 -99.99 4.38
N LEU A 337 -159.69 -100.34 3.30
CA LEU A 337 -160.05 -101.45 2.40
C LEU A 337 -159.83 -102.82 3.08
N GLU A 338 -158.74 -103.00 3.81
CA GLU A 338 -158.40 -104.27 4.47
C GLU A 338 -159.27 -104.55 5.72
N ASN A 339 -159.65 -103.51 6.46
CA ASN A 339 -160.43 -103.70 7.70
C ASN A 339 -161.91 -104.00 7.46
N ALA A 340 -162.45 -103.66 6.28
CA ALA A 340 -163.80 -104.08 5.90
C ALA A 340 -163.84 -105.55 5.40
N GLN A 341 -162.73 -106.07 4.88
CA GLN A 341 -162.63 -107.47 4.41
C GLN A 341 -162.38 -108.49 5.55
N SER A 342 -161.81 -108.07 6.69
CA SER A 342 -161.41 -109.00 7.75
C SER A 342 -162.52 -109.40 8.74
N VAL A 343 -163.61 -108.64 8.88
CA VAL A 343 -164.58 -108.85 9.98
C VAL A 343 -165.76 -109.79 9.67
N TYR A 344 -166.19 -110.01 8.42
CA TYR A 344 -167.40 -110.84 8.19
C TYR A 344 -167.23 -112.04 7.25
N SER A 345 -166.04 -112.26 6.71
CA SER A 345 -165.67 -113.56 6.12
C SER A 345 -165.43 -114.65 7.17
N HIS A 346 -165.46 -114.32 8.48
CA HIS A 346 -165.36 -115.32 9.54
C HIS A 346 -166.73 -115.85 10.05
N PHE A 347 -167.87 -115.40 9.48
CA PHE A 347 -169.19 -115.96 9.85
C PHE A 347 -170.16 -116.37 8.71
N TYR A 348 -170.21 -115.80 7.48
CA TYR A 348 -171.19 -116.28 6.47
C TYR A 348 -170.85 -116.06 4.97
N ASN A 349 -170.95 -117.16 4.22
CA ASN A 349 -171.45 -117.35 2.84
C ASN A 349 -170.75 -116.80 1.57
N LYS A 350 -170.58 -117.78 0.65
CA LYS A 350 -170.67 -117.79 -0.82
C LYS A 350 -169.57 -117.14 -1.68
N ASN A 351 -168.67 -118.03 -2.10
CA ASN A 351 -167.98 -118.16 -3.38
C ASN A 351 -168.47 -117.26 -4.53
N ILE A 352 -167.51 -116.63 -5.20
CA ILE A 352 -167.16 -116.84 -6.62
C ILE A 352 -165.97 -115.91 -6.94
N GLU A 353 -164.93 -116.43 -7.58
CA GLU A 353 -163.79 -115.68 -8.11
C GLU A 353 -163.85 -115.55 -9.64
N ASN A 354 -163.06 -114.58 -10.13
CA ASN A 354 -162.90 -113.97 -11.46
C ASN A 354 -163.84 -112.80 -11.78
N PRO A 355 -163.45 -111.80 -12.61
CA PRO A 355 -162.12 -111.46 -13.19
C PRO A 355 -161.82 -109.92 -13.33
N THR A 356 -160.67 -109.56 -13.94
CA THR A 356 -160.44 -108.40 -14.87
C THR A 356 -160.58 -106.95 -14.34
N SER A 357 -159.91 -105.87 -14.78
CA SER A 357 -159.00 -105.56 -15.91
C SER A 357 -158.74 -104.03 -15.99
N LEU A 358 -157.61 -103.62 -16.60
CA LEU A 358 -157.41 -102.38 -17.43
C LEU A 358 -157.45 -101.00 -16.68
N ASN A 359 -156.74 -99.90 -17.00
CA ASN A 359 -156.32 -99.31 -18.30
C ASN A 359 -155.57 -97.93 -18.17
N TYR A 360 -154.87 -97.49 -19.24
CA TYR A 360 -154.63 -96.10 -19.79
C TYR A 360 -153.87 -95.00 -18.97
N SER A 361 -153.28 -93.92 -19.53
CA SER A 361 -152.67 -93.52 -20.83
C SER A 361 -151.96 -92.15 -20.67
N ASP A 362 -151.00 -91.88 -21.57
CA ASP A 362 -150.64 -90.61 -22.25
C ASP A 362 -150.12 -89.31 -21.59
N ASN A 363 -149.11 -88.80 -22.34
CA ASN A 363 -148.82 -87.42 -22.77
C ASN A 363 -147.69 -86.56 -22.12
N GLU A 364 -146.64 -86.41 -22.94
CA GLU A 364 -145.98 -85.17 -23.44
C GLU A 364 -145.60 -84.02 -22.48
N SER A 365 -144.34 -83.54 -22.60
CA SER A 365 -143.94 -82.10 -22.71
C SER A 365 -142.51 -81.84 -22.18
N ILE A 366 -141.50 -81.66 -23.04
CA ILE A 366 -140.81 -80.40 -23.44
C ILE A 366 -139.89 -79.71 -22.38
N PHE A 367 -138.64 -79.45 -22.81
CA PHE A 367 -137.77 -78.26 -22.64
C PHE A 367 -136.34 -78.59 -22.14
N SER A 368 -135.21 -78.08 -22.67
CA SER A 368 -134.82 -77.38 -23.92
C SER A 368 -133.42 -76.75 -23.74
N ILE A 369 -132.59 -76.83 -24.79
CA ILE A 369 -131.86 -75.74 -25.47
C ILE A 369 -130.77 -74.91 -24.72
N ALA A 370 -129.58 -74.89 -25.34
CA ALA A 370 -128.48 -73.92 -25.15
C ALA A 370 -128.85 -72.48 -25.58
N PRO A 371 -128.02 -71.45 -25.32
CA PRO A 371 -127.60 -70.62 -26.47
C PRO A 371 -126.12 -70.19 -26.37
N GLU A 372 -125.32 -70.38 -27.42
CA GLU A 372 -125.03 -69.42 -28.50
C GLU A 372 -123.96 -68.36 -28.17
N SER A 373 -123.27 -68.01 -29.24
CA SER A 373 -121.98 -67.36 -29.40
C SER A 373 -122.09 -65.89 -29.84
N SER A 374 -121.04 -65.10 -29.50
CA SER A 374 -120.54 -63.85 -30.15
C SER A 374 -121.45 -62.60 -30.09
N PRO A 375 -120.95 -61.34 -30.19
CA PRO A 375 -119.64 -60.87 -30.70
C PRO A 375 -118.92 -59.74 -29.89
N HIS A 376 -117.70 -59.41 -30.36
CA HIS A 376 -116.85 -58.23 -30.07
C HIS A 376 -116.07 -58.13 -28.75
#